data_AF-A0A1B0DIG1-F1
#
_entry.id   AF-A0A1B0DIG1-F1
#
_cell.length_a   1.000
_cell.length_b   1.000
_cell.length_c   1.000
_cell.angle_alpha   90.00
_cell.angle_beta   90.00
_cell.angle_gamma   90.00
#
_symmetry.space_group_name_H-M   'P 1'
#
loop_
_entity.id
_entity.type
_entity.pdbx_description
1 polymer ?
#
loop_
_entity_poly.entity_id
_entity_poly.type
_entity_poly.pdbx_seq_one_letter_code
_entity_poly.pdbx_strand_id
1 'polypeptide(L)' 'MISSRLLGVVARNAVQQRSISVVAGPPRVKMSKAEHFVLASIMMGSFVTVPLWILAHIREYRGIA' A
#
# COMPACT_ATOMS: atom_id res chain seq x y z
N MET A 1 -1.64 45.91 -5.16
CA MET A 1 -0.41 45.43 -4.48
C MET A 1 -0.83 44.43 -3.41
N ILE A 2 -0.85 43.13 -3.73
CA ILE A 2 -1.22 42.08 -2.77
C ILE A 2 -0.06 41.95 -1.79
N SER A 3 -0.32 42.25 -0.52
CA SER A 3 0.68 42.34 0.55
C SER A 3 1.50 41.05 0.63
N SER A 4 2.83 41.17 0.51
CA SER A 4 3.80 40.07 0.64
C SER A 4 3.68 39.30 1.96
N ARG A 5 3.05 39.92 2.97
CA ARG A 5 2.71 39.27 4.24
C ARG A 5 1.60 38.22 4.10
N LEU A 6 0.64 38.43 3.21
CA LEU A 6 -0.45 37.48 2.95
C LEU A 6 0.05 36.23 2.24
N LEU A 7 0.97 36.39 1.27
CA LEU A 7 1.65 35.28 0.60
C LEU A 7 2.44 34.40 1.58
N GLY A 8 3.14 35.02 2.53
CA GLY A 8 3.88 34.28 3.57
C GLY A 8 2.98 33.48 4.51
N VAL A 9 1.79 33.98 4.86
CA VAL A 9 0.83 33.26 5.71
C VAL A 9 0.16 32.10 4.96
N VAL A 10 -0.20 32.30 3.69
CA VAL A 10 -0.77 31.23 2.85
C VAL A 10 0.26 30.12 2.62
N ALA A 11 1.51 30.47 2.31
CA ALA A 11 2.59 29.49 2.13
C ALA A 11 2.87 28.71 3.42
N ARG A 12 2.86 29.37 4.59
CA ARG A 12 3.04 28.70 5.89
C ARG A 12 1.88 27.74 6.21
N ASN A 13 0.64 28.11 5.93
CA ASN A 13 -0.52 27.22 6.14
C ASN A 13 -0.52 26.03 5.17
N ALA A 14 -0.10 26.23 3.90
CA ALA A 14 0.03 25.15 2.93
C ALA A 14 1.12 24.13 3.31
N VAL A 15 2.22 24.59 3.91
CA VAL A 15 3.27 23.72 4.46
C VAL A 15 2.80 23.00 5.73
N GLN A 16 1.96 23.64 6.56
CA GLN A 16 1.46 23.08 7.82
C GLN A 16 0.45 21.93 7.64
N GLN A 17 0.01 21.62 6.42
CA GLN A 17 -1.06 20.66 6.15
C GLN A 17 -0.63 19.17 6.10
N ARG A 18 0.63 18.80 6.40
CA ARG A 18 1.10 17.39 6.23
C ARG A 18 1.98 16.80 7.33
N SER A 19 2.11 17.45 8.48
CA SER A 19 2.75 16.86 9.66
C SER A 19 1.73 16.55 10.76
N ILE A 20 0.63 15.88 10.40
CA ILE A 20 -0.26 15.28 11.40
C ILE A 20 0.45 14.01 11.86
N SER A 21 1.18 14.12 12.96
CA SER A 21 1.61 12.97 13.78
C SER A 21 0.35 12.32 14.35
N VAL A 22 -0.30 11.45 13.58
CA VAL A 22 -1.38 10.61 14.10
C VAL A 22 -0.71 9.49 14.88
N VAL A 23 -0.62 9.66 16.19
CA VAL A 23 -0.27 8.56 17.09
C VAL A 23 -1.44 7.59 17.07
N ALA A 24 -1.23 6.42 16.47
CA ALA A 24 -2.23 5.37 16.46
C ALA A 24 -2.57 4.97 17.90
N GLY A 25 -3.86 5.02 18.24
CA GLY A 25 -4.35 4.50 19.52
C GLY A 25 -4.10 2.99 19.65
N PRO A 26 -4.29 2.42 20.85
CA PRO A 26 -4.07 1.00 21.07
C PRO A 26 -4.96 0.15 20.14
N PRO A 27 -4.46 -0.97 19.60
CA PRO A 27 -5.25 -1.85 18.74
C PRO A 27 -6.51 -2.35 19.46
N ARG A 28 -7.69 -2.19 18.83
CA ARG A 28 -8.96 -2.72 19.37
C ARG A 28 -9.03 -4.24 19.29
N VAL A 29 -8.38 -4.81 18.26
CA VAL A 29 -8.23 -6.25 18.06
C VAL A 29 -6.74 -6.53 17.93
N LYS A 30 -6.20 -7.33 18.84
CA LYS A 30 -4.80 -7.75 18.79
C LYS A 30 -4.68 -8.87 17.78
N MET A 31 -4.04 -8.59 16.64
CA MET A 31 -3.70 -9.63 15.69
C MET A 31 -2.40 -10.34 16.11
N SER A 32 -2.42 -11.67 16.13
CA SER A 32 -1.23 -12.47 16.39
C SER A 32 -0.26 -12.44 15.21
N LYS A 33 1.01 -12.79 15.43
CA LYS A 33 1.99 -12.93 14.33
C LYS A 33 1.57 -14.02 13.34
N ALA A 34 0.90 -15.06 13.83
CA ALA A 34 0.38 -16.15 12.99
C ALA A 34 -0.71 -15.65 12.03
N GLU A 35 -1.64 -14.83 12.52
CA GLU A 35 -2.70 -14.23 11.68
C GLU A 35 -2.12 -13.33 10.59
N HIS A 36 -1.10 -12.53 10.91
CA HIS A 36 -0.40 -11.74 9.90
C HIS A 36 0.31 -12.61 8.87
N PHE A 37 0.92 -13.72 9.30
CA PHE A 37 1.60 -14.64 8.38
C PHE A 37 0.61 -15.32 7.43
N VAL A 38 -0.53 -15.78 7.95
CA VAL A 38 -1.60 -16.37 7.14
C VAL A 38 -2.17 -15.35 6.16
N LEU A 39 -2.43 -14.11 6.60
CA LEU A 39 -2.92 -13.07 5.71
C LEU A 39 -1.91 -12.77 4.60
N ALA A 40 -0.63 -12.62 4.95
CA ALA A 40 0.45 -12.35 4.00
C ALA A 40 0.61 -13.49 2.97
N SER A 41 0.52 -14.75 3.40
CA SER A 41 0.62 -15.90 2.50
C SER A 41 -0.56 -16.00 1.55
N ILE A 42 -1.77 -15.69 2.01
CA ILE A 42 -2.97 -15.63 1.16
C ILE A 42 -2.84 -14.51 0.12
N MET A 43 -2.41 -13.31 0.55
CA MET A 43 -2.22 -12.18 -0.37
C MET A 43 -1.18 -12.51 -1.44
N MET A 44 0.00 -12.99 -1.05
CA MET A 44 1.05 -13.37 -2.01
C MET A 44 0.63 -14.55 -2.90
N GLY A 45 0.00 -15.58 -2.32
CA GLY A 45 -0.51 -16.73 -3.05
C GLY A 45 -1.48 -16.29 -4.15
N SER A 46 -2.51 -15.53 -3.78
CA SER A 46 -3.52 -15.04 -4.72
C SER A 46 -2.94 -14.21 -5.88
N PHE A 47 -1.91 -13.41 -5.61
CA PHE A 47 -1.22 -12.62 -6.64
C PHE A 47 -0.43 -13.50 -7.63
N VAL A 48 0.19 -14.58 -7.15
CA VAL A 48 1.10 -15.40 -7.95
C VAL A 48 0.41 -16.60 -8.60
N THR A 49 -0.71 -17.10 -8.09
CA THR A 49 -1.37 -18.32 -8.61
C THR A 49 -1.67 -18.24 -10.10
N VAL A 50 -2.31 -17.17 -10.58
CA VAL A 50 -2.69 -17.01 -11.99
C VAL A 50 -1.47 -16.91 -12.92
N PRO A 51 -0.49 -16.00 -12.70
CA PRO A 51 0.66 -15.92 -13.58
C PRO A 51 1.48 -17.21 -13.58
N LEU A 52 1.59 -17.90 -12.44
CA LEU A 52 2.33 -19.15 -12.33
C LEU A 52 1.64 -20.29 -13.10
N TRP A 53 0.30 -20.33 -13.09
CA TRP A 53 -0.48 -21.24 -13.94
C TRP A 53 -0.23 -20.98 -15.44
N ILE A 54 -0.25 -19.72 -15.86
CA ILE A 54 0.00 -19.33 -17.25
C ILE A 54 1.42 -19.73 -17.68
N LEU A 55 2.41 -19.45 -16.84
CA LEU A 55 3.80 -19.84 -17.07
C LEU A 55 3.97 -21.36 -17.17
N ALA A 56 3.26 -22.12 -16.34
CA ALA A 56 3.30 -23.59 -16.39
C ALA A 56 2.78 -24.14 -17.73
N HIS A 57 1.72 -23.54 -18.30
CA HIS A 57 1.07 -24.00 -19.53
C HIS A 57 1.62 -23.33 -20.80
N ILE A 58 2.69 -22.54 -20.70
CA ILE A 58 3.23 -21.80 -21.84
C ILE A 58 3.71 -22.71 -22.98
N ARG A 59 4.12 -23.95 -22.67
CA ARG A 59 4.54 -24.94 -23.67
C ARG A 59 3.37 -25.47 -24.47
N GLU A 60 2.24 -25.73 -23.81
CA GLU A 60 1.00 -26.14 -24.45
C GLU A 60 0.48 -25.04 -25.39
N TYR A 61 0.52 -23.78 -24.95
CA TYR A 61 0.15 -22.64 -25.79
C TYR A 61 1.07 -22.48 -27.01
N ARG A 62 2.30 -22.97 -26.94
CA ARG A 62 3.26 -22.94 -28.04
C ARG A 62 3.15 -24.15 -28.96
N GLY A 63 2.30 -25.14 -28.66
CA GLY A 63 2.17 -26.38 -29.42
C GLY A 63 3.42 -27.27 -29.36
N ILE A 64 4.29 -27.05 -28.37
CA ILE A 64 5.48 -27.86 -28.12
C ILE A 64 5.07 -28.90 -27.07
N ALA A 65 4.45 -29.98 -27.55
CA ALA A 65 4.18 -31.18 -26.75
C ALA A 65 5.49 -31.93 -26.45
#